data_AF-A0A814F3Y2-F1
#
_entry.id   AF-A0A814F3Y2-F1
#
_cell.length_a   1.000
_cell.length_b   1.000
_cell.length_c   1.000
_cell.angle_alpha   90.00
_cell.angle_beta   90.00
_cell.angle_gamma   90.00
#
_symmetry.space_group_name_H-M   'P 1'
#
loop_
_entity.id
_entity.type
_entity.pdbx_description
1 polymer ?
#
loop_
_entity_poly.entity_id
_entity_poly.type
_entity_poly.pdbx_seq_one_letter_code
_entity_poly.pdbx_strand_id
1 'polypeptide(L)'
;MNSLIQTDMTSNNPIPWRAAIERLKFQKRSCISFIPKETDKECCVCNYIHPKSDVPHANKVWSCKMHTKQEVTDCYGILPQSTSPYLRCDVETDLEQLCFVLLGVWGMAIPGLIMRMIGDIDTTPNIKNRERTFTKYF
;
A
#
# COMPACT_ATOMS: atom_id res chain seq x y z
N MET A 1 12.25 26.99 -15.84
CA MET A 1 10.93 27.59 -15.52
C MET A 1 9.87 26.62 -15.99
N ASN A 2 9.24 25.89 -15.08
CA ASN A 2 7.95 25.24 -15.32
C ASN A 2 7.22 25.24 -13.99
N SER A 3 6.05 25.87 -14.00
CA SER A 3 5.28 26.30 -12.84
C SER A 3 4.86 25.13 -11.97
N LEU A 4 5.27 25.20 -10.70
CA LEU A 4 4.61 24.50 -9.61
C LEU A 4 3.11 24.82 -9.68
N ILE A 5 2.30 23.76 -9.73
CA ILE A 5 0.85 23.82 -9.72
C ILE A 5 0.44 24.44 -8.36
N GLN A 6 0.16 25.74 -8.36
CA GLN A 6 -0.65 26.38 -7.34
C GLN A 6 -2.09 25.93 -7.57
N THR A 7 -2.48 24.83 -6.95
CA THR A 7 -3.90 24.54 -6.75
C THR A 7 -4.36 25.32 -5.53
N ASP A 8 -5.18 26.34 -5.81
CA ASP A 8 -5.98 27.07 -4.84
C ASP A 8 -6.67 26.11 -3.86
N MET A 9 -6.28 26.20 -2.58
CA MET A 9 -6.88 25.46 -1.47
C MET A 9 -8.26 26.02 -1.04
N THR A 10 -8.87 26.88 -1.86
CA THR A 10 -10.08 27.65 -1.52
C THR A 10 -11.30 27.32 -2.38
N SER A 11 -11.18 26.43 -3.38
CA SER A 11 -12.34 26.06 -4.21
C SER A 11 -13.10 24.87 -3.59
N ASN A 12 -14.34 25.13 -3.16
CA ASN A 12 -15.33 24.17 -2.65
C ASN A 12 -15.82 23.13 -3.68
N ASN A 13 -14.96 22.70 -4.62
CA ASN A 13 -15.26 21.59 -5.50
C ASN A 13 -14.42 20.38 -5.06
N PRO A 14 -15.00 19.38 -4.37
CA PRO A 14 -14.29 18.14 -4.13
C PRO A 14 -14.04 17.50 -5.50
N ILE A 15 -12.80 17.56 -5.98
CA ILE A 15 -12.36 16.64 -7.02
C ILE A 15 -12.79 15.27 -6.53
N PRO A 16 -13.65 14.52 -7.26
CA PRO A 16 -14.03 13.19 -6.84
C PRO A 16 -12.74 12.45 -6.56
N TRP A 17 -12.48 12.07 -5.30
CA TRP A 17 -11.14 11.67 -4.84
C TRP A 17 -10.51 10.60 -5.74
N ARG A 18 -11.34 9.77 -6.39
CA ARG A 18 -10.94 8.81 -7.44
C ARG A 18 -10.20 9.47 -8.62
N ALA A 19 -10.72 10.56 -9.16
CA ALA A 19 -10.09 11.29 -10.26
C ALA A 19 -8.73 11.90 -9.85
N ALA A 20 -8.58 12.28 -8.58
CA ALA A 20 -7.28 12.72 -8.06
C ALA A 20 -6.28 11.56 -8.01
N ILE A 21 -6.69 10.39 -7.50
CA ILE A 21 -5.86 9.17 -7.47
C ILE A 21 -5.46 8.74 -8.88
N GLU A 22 -6.38 8.76 -9.84
CA GLU A 22 -6.13 8.40 -11.24
C GLU A 22 -5.09 9.30 -11.91
N ARG A 23 -5.09 10.60 -11.59
CA ARG A 23 -4.10 11.57 -12.10
C ARG A 23 -2.71 11.33 -11.52
N LEU A 24 -2.61 10.91 -10.26
CA LEU A 24 -1.35 10.64 -9.59
C LEU A 24 -0.66 9.37 -10.09
N LYS A 25 -1.41 8.46 -10.75
CA LYS A 25 -0.88 7.23 -11.36
C LYS A 25 -0.02 6.41 -10.38
N PHE A 26 -0.50 6.24 -9.15
CA PHE A 26 0.14 5.35 -8.17
C PHE A 26 0.43 4.00 -8.79
N GLN A 27 1.59 3.44 -8.46
CA GLN A 27 1.97 2.12 -8.96
C GLN A 27 1.68 1.05 -7.92
N LYS A 28 1.45 -0.17 -8.38
CA LYS A 28 1.46 -1.41 -7.58
C LYS A 28 2.47 -2.37 -8.19
N ARG A 29 3.01 -3.27 -7.38
CA ARG A 29 3.74 -4.45 -7.87
C ARG A 29 2.81 -5.66 -7.99
N SER A 30 2.86 -6.28 -9.16
CA SER A 30 2.18 -7.54 -9.48
C SER A 30 3.23 -8.56 -9.90
N CYS A 31 3.09 -9.82 -9.46
CA CYS A 31 4.03 -10.86 -9.84
C CYS A 31 3.88 -11.20 -11.33
N ILE A 32 5.01 -11.47 -12.00
CA ILE A 32 5.07 -11.75 -13.45
C ILE A 32 5.62 -13.13 -13.80
N SER A 33 6.11 -13.86 -12.81
CA SER A 33 6.65 -15.21 -12.99
C SER A 33 6.20 -16.09 -11.83
N PHE A 34 6.02 -17.38 -12.08
CA PHE A 34 5.86 -18.36 -11.01
C PHE A 34 7.25 -18.95 -10.70
N ILE A 35 7.68 -18.81 -9.44
CA ILE A 35 8.92 -19.41 -8.94
C ILE A 35 8.50 -20.38 -7.83
N PRO A 36 8.48 -21.70 -8.08
CA PRO A 36 8.05 -22.67 -7.07
C PRO A 36 9.00 -22.65 -5.88
N LYS A 37 8.46 -22.90 -4.67
CA LYS A 37 9.31 -23.17 -3.50
C LYS A 37 10.00 -24.52 -3.66
N GLU A 38 11.16 -24.65 -3.02
CA GLU A 38 11.85 -25.94 -2.96
C GLU A 38 11.04 -27.00 -2.20
N THR A 39 10.32 -26.57 -1.15
CA THR A 39 9.54 -27.45 -0.27
C THR A 39 8.13 -27.76 -0.79
N ASP A 40 7.59 -26.90 -1.65
CA ASP A 40 6.23 -27.03 -2.18
C ASP A 40 6.17 -26.45 -3.60
N LYS A 41 6.13 -27.34 -4.59
CA LYS A 41 6.16 -26.98 -6.02
C LYS A 41 4.84 -26.36 -6.52
N GLU A 42 3.77 -26.43 -5.74
CA GLU A 42 2.50 -25.81 -6.06
C GLU A 42 2.42 -24.36 -5.55
N CYS A 43 3.24 -24.02 -4.56
CA CYS A 43 3.33 -22.67 -4.01
C CYS A 43 4.48 -21.87 -4.61
N CYS A 44 4.20 -20.61 -4.97
CA CYS A 44 5.25 -19.67 -5.32
C CYS A 44 6.03 -19.21 -4.08
N VAL A 45 7.32 -18.88 -4.25
CA VAL A 45 8.18 -18.30 -3.20
C VAL A 45 7.59 -17.01 -2.61
N CYS A 46 6.80 -16.25 -3.38
CA CYS A 46 6.13 -15.05 -2.88
C CYS A 46 4.85 -15.32 -2.06
N ASN A 47 4.51 -16.59 -1.79
CA ASN A 47 3.29 -17.03 -1.09
C ASN A 47 1.96 -16.60 -1.73
N TYR A 48 1.99 -16.10 -2.97
CA TYR A 48 0.78 -15.71 -3.69
C TYR A 48 0.29 -16.86 -4.58
N ILE A 49 -1.03 -16.92 -4.79
CA ILE A 49 -1.64 -17.88 -5.72
C ILE A 49 -1.61 -17.26 -7.11
N HIS A 50 -0.78 -17.80 -7.99
CA HIS A 50 -0.66 -17.33 -9.36
C HIS A 50 -1.73 -17.95 -10.26
N PRO A 51 -2.26 -17.21 -11.25
CA PRO A 51 -2.97 -17.83 -12.36
C PRO A 51 -2.02 -18.76 -13.13
N LYS A 52 -2.51 -19.93 -13.57
CA LYS A 52 -1.74 -21.02 -14.22
C LYS A 52 -0.98 -20.64 -15.51
N SER A 53 -1.10 -19.40 -15.98
CA SER A 53 -0.52 -18.89 -17.22
C SER A 53 0.92 -18.38 -17.10
N ASP A 54 1.49 -18.31 -15.89
CA ASP A 54 2.81 -17.72 -15.68
C ASP A 54 3.93 -18.69 -16.09
N VAL A 55 4.77 -18.28 -17.03
CA VAL A 55 5.86 -19.10 -17.58
C VAL A 55 6.90 -19.35 -16.48
N PRO A 56 7.16 -20.62 -16.08
CA PRO A 56 8.11 -20.93 -15.03
C PRO A 56 9.52 -20.53 -15.45
N HIS A 57 10.12 -19.60 -14.71
CA HIS A 57 11.53 -19.26 -14.85
C HIS A 57 12.33 -19.99 -13.77
N ALA A 58 12.64 -21.26 -14.05
CA ALA A 58 13.63 -21.99 -13.28
C ALA A 58 15.01 -21.31 -13.49
N ASN A 59 15.77 -21.10 -12.41
CA ASN A 59 17.17 -20.64 -12.39
C ASN A 59 17.45 -19.14 -12.08
N LYS A 60 16.60 -18.44 -11.33
CA LYS A 60 16.96 -17.10 -10.81
C LYS A 60 16.78 -17.02 -9.29
N VAL A 61 17.77 -16.44 -8.61
CA VAL A 61 17.66 -16.01 -7.21
C VAL A 61 16.44 -15.09 -7.10
N TRP A 62 15.48 -15.46 -6.25
CA TRP A 62 14.25 -14.69 -6.10
C TRP A 62 14.57 -13.30 -5.53
N SER A 63 14.05 -12.26 -6.17
CA SER A 63 13.98 -10.92 -5.58
C SER A 63 12.66 -10.27 -5.97
N CYS A 64 12.09 -9.47 -5.06
CA CYS A 64 10.82 -8.79 -5.30
C CYS A 64 10.86 -7.97 -6.61
N LYS A 65 11.96 -7.26 -6.89
CA LYS A 65 12.11 -6.44 -8.10
C LYS A 65 12.16 -7.25 -9.40
N MET A 66 12.73 -8.44 -9.39
CA MET A 66 12.83 -9.29 -10.58
C MET A 66 11.59 -10.14 -10.82
N HIS A 67 10.88 -10.46 -9.73
CA HIS A 67 9.70 -11.32 -9.73
C HIS A 67 8.38 -10.54 -9.94
N THR A 68 8.41 -9.24 -9.70
CA THR A 68 7.26 -8.35 -9.86
C THR A 68 7.52 -7.28 -10.91
N LYS A 69 6.46 -6.83 -11.57
CA LYS A 69 6.46 -5.66 -12.43
C LYS A 69 5.66 -4.55 -11.77
N GLN A 70 6.14 -3.33 -11.88
CA GLN A 70 5.37 -2.14 -11.54
C GLN A 70 4.38 -1.84 -12.66
N GLU A 71 3.13 -1.63 -12.28
CA GLU A 71 2.05 -1.19 -13.15
C GLU A 71 1.18 -0.17 -12.42
N VAL A 72 0.41 0.62 -13.16
CA VAL A 72 -0.52 1.57 -12.54
C VAL A 72 -1.53 0.79 -11.69
N THR A 73 -1.77 1.27 -10.47
CA THR A 73 -2.71 0.64 -9.55
C THR A 73 -4.13 0.81 -10.08
N ASP A 74 -4.82 -0.31 -10.16
CA ASP A 74 -6.25 -0.44 -10.40
C ASP A 74 -7.02 -0.71 -9.09
N CYS A 75 -6.28 -0.75 -7.96
CA CYS A 75 -6.76 -1.28 -6.69
C CYS A 75 -6.89 -0.14 -5.67
N TYR A 76 -7.96 0.65 -5.84
CA TYR A 76 -8.36 1.73 -4.95
C TYR A 76 -9.88 1.80 -4.88
N GLY A 77 -10.43 2.24 -3.76
CA GLY A 77 -11.86 2.13 -3.54
C GLY A 77 -12.31 2.54 -2.16
N ILE A 78 -13.56 2.21 -1.85
CA ILE A 78 -14.10 2.19 -0.50
C ILE A 78 -14.41 0.72 -0.21
N LEU A 79 -13.99 0.21 0.94
CA LEU A 79 -14.25 -1.19 1.28
C LEU A 79 -15.76 -1.41 1.50
N PRO A 80 -16.36 -2.53 1.07
CA PRO A 80 -17.81 -2.73 1.18
C PRO A 80 -18.37 -2.65 2.62
N GLN A 81 -17.55 -2.94 3.61
CA GLN A 81 -17.92 -2.94 5.04
C GLN A 81 -17.37 -1.73 5.81
N SER A 82 -16.85 -0.72 5.11
CA SER A 82 -16.27 0.47 5.72
C SER A 82 -16.60 1.71 4.90
N THR A 83 -16.64 2.87 5.54
CA THR A 83 -16.65 4.15 4.83
C THR A 83 -15.24 4.65 4.49
N SER A 84 -14.21 3.94 4.97
CA SER A 84 -12.82 4.34 4.77
C SER A 84 -12.37 4.08 3.34
N PRO A 85 -11.76 5.09 2.69
CA PRO A 85 -11.09 4.87 1.41
C PRO A 85 -9.85 4.00 1.61
N TYR A 86 -9.48 3.26 0.57
CA TYR A 86 -8.23 2.51 0.52
C TYR A 86 -7.54 2.72 -0.83
N LEU A 87 -6.21 2.60 -0.79
CA LEU A 87 -5.33 2.68 -1.95
C LEU A 87 -4.22 1.64 -1.79
N ARG A 88 -4.09 0.74 -2.75
CA ARG A 88 -2.91 -0.13 -2.86
C ARG A 88 -1.84 0.60 -3.64
N CYS A 89 -0.65 0.73 -3.05
CA CYS A 89 0.50 1.35 -3.66
C CYS A 89 1.75 0.47 -3.50
N ASP A 90 2.80 0.80 -4.25
CA ASP A 90 4.09 0.13 -4.18
C ASP A 90 4.85 0.53 -2.92
N VAL A 91 5.75 -0.34 -2.45
CA VAL A 91 6.59 -0.04 -1.28
C VAL A 91 7.54 1.13 -1.52
N GLU A 92 7.88 1.40 -2.79
CA GLU A 92 8.76 2.51 -3.17
C GLU A 92 8.00 3.78 -3.55
N THR A 93 6.70 3.85 -3.24
CA THR A 93 5.87 5.04 -3.52
C THR A 93 6.42 6.25 -2.77
N ASP A 94 6.47 7.38 -3.47
CA ASP A 94 6.95 8.64 -2.90
C ASP A 94 6.09 9.10 -1.70
N LEU A 95 6.76 9.52 -0.63
CA LEU A 95 6.11 9.91 0.61
C LEU A 95 5.33 11.22 0.48
N GLU A 96 5.80 12.16 -0.35
CA GLU A 96 5.08 13.41 -0.57
C GLU A 96 3.74 13.15 -1.27
N GLN A 97 3.73 12.26 -2.27
CA GLN A 97 2.49 11.80 -2.91
C GLN A 97 1.52 11.14 -1.92
N LEU A 98 2.02 10.29 -1.02
CA LEU A 98 1.19 9.66 0.01
C LEU A 98 0.61 10.70 0.98
N CYS A 99 1.43 11.65 1.42
CA CYS A 99 0.98 12.75 2.28
C CYS A 99 -0.07 13.63 1.59
N PHE A 100 0.10 13.94 0.30
CA PHE A 100 -0.87 14.68 -0.49
C PHE A 100 -2.21 13.94 -0.56
N VAL A 101 -2.20 12.61 -0.70
CA VAL A 101 -3.44 11.82 -0.68
C VAL A 101 -4.11 11.89 0.69
N LEU A 102 -3.37 11.64 1.77
CA LEU A 102 -3.93 11.62 3.12
C LEU A 102 -4.56 12.97 3.50
N LEU A 103 -3.80 14.05 3.34
CA LEU A 103 -4.19 15.37 3.83
C LEU A 103 -5.05 16.14 2.81
N GLY A 104 -4.67 16.09 1.53
CA GLY A 104 -5.30 16.88 0.47
C GLY A 104 -6.49 16.19 -0.17
N VAL A 105 -6.36 14.91 -0.55
CA VAL A 105 -7.41 14.19 -1.28
C VAL A 105 -8.46 13.59 -0.34
N TRP A 106 -8.02 12.96 0.75
CA TRP A 106 -8.91 12.36 1.75
C TRP A 106 -9.29 13.32 2.88
N GLY A 107 -8.71 14.52 2.90
CA GLY A 107 -9.08 15.57 3.86
C GLY A 107 -8.78 15.22 5.32
N MET A 108 -7.78 14.36 5.58
CA MET A 108 -7.39 14.06 6.95
C MET A 108 -6.76 15.30 7.59
N ALA A 109 -7.20 15.64 8.80
CA ALA A 109 -6.53 16.66 9.59
C ALA A 109 -5.11 16.22 9.95
N ILE A 110 -4.18 17.18 10.01
CA ILE A 110 -2.81 16.90 10.47
C ILE A 110 -2.88 16.45 11.94
N PRO A 111 -2.41 15.23 12.26
CA PRO A 111 -2.48 14.73 13.63
C PRO A 111 -1.47 15.49 14.51
N GLY A 112 -1.90 15.96 15.67
CA GLY A 112 -1.00 16.53 16.69
C GLY A 112 -0.17 15.48 17.44
N LEU A 113 -0.49 14.19 17.26
CA LEU A 113 0.22 13.06 17.85
C LEU A 113 0.10 11.85 16.92
N ILE A 114 1.23 11.22 16.60
CA ILE A 114 1.28 9.95 15.87
C ILE A 114 1.70 8.85 16.85
N MET A 115 0.92 7.77 16.91
CA MET A 115 1.23 6.61 17.75
C MET A 115 1.40 5.38 16.87
N ARG A 116 2.50 4.66 17.05
CA ARG A 116 2.77 3.39 16.36
C ARG A 116 2.62 2.24 17.35
N MET A 117 1.63 1.38 17.11
CA MET A 117 1.49 0.11 17.83
C MET A 117 2.12 -0.98 16.96
N ILE A 118 3.08 -1.72 17.53
CA ILE A 118 3.67 -2.91 16.90
C ILE A 118 3.28 -4.09 17.78
N GLY A 119 2.72 -5.13 17.19
CA GLY A 119 2.34 -6.35 17.90
C GLY A 119 2.47 -7.55 16.98
N ASP A 120 2.54 -8.73 17.58
CA ASP A 120 2.49 -10.00 16.87
C ASP A 120 1.04 -10.55 16.88
N ILE A 121 0.72 -11.44 15.94
CA ILE A 121 -0.54 -12.18 15.94
C ILE A 121 -0.40 -13.34 16.93
N ASP A 122 -0.24 -13.02 18.21
CA ASP A 122 -0.32 -14.02 19.28
C ASP A 122 -1.65 -13.86 20.00
N THR A 123 -2.58 -14.78 19.72
CA THR A 123 -3.96 -14.75 20.24
C THR A 123 -4.07 -15.28 21.67
N THR A 124 -3.03 -15.15 22.49
CA THR A 124 -3.12 -15.56 23.89
C THR A 124 -4.06 -14.60 24.65
N PRO A 125 -5.17 -15.11 25.23
CA PRO A 125 -6.27 -14.27 25.72
C PRO A 125 -5.94 -13.42 26.98
N ASN A 126 -4.76 -13.61 27.58
CA ASN A 126 -4.41 -13.06 28.89
C ASN A 126 -3.77 -11.66 28.89
N ILE A 127 -3.44 -11.07 27.73
CA ILE A 127 -2.77 -9.75 27.66
C ILE A 127 -3.77 -8.59 27.50
N LYS A 128 -5.08 -8.84 27.41
CA LYS A 128 -6.08 -7.77 27.21
C LYS A 128 -6.15 -6.71 28.32
N ASN A 129 -5.55 -6.96 29.49
CA ASN A 129 -5.68 -6.09 30.67
C ASN A 129 -4.39 -5.40 31.15
N ARG A 130 -3.22 -5.59 30.52
CA ARG A 130 -1.99 -4.99 31.04
C ARG A 130 -1.09 -4.38 29.97
N GLU A 131 -0.84 -3.09 30.18
CA GLU A 131 0.34 -2.30 29.80
C GLU A 131 0.42 -1.80 28.35
N ARG A 132 -0.15 -0.60 28.16
CA ARG A 132 0.22 0.33 27.08
C ARG A 132 1.53 1.03 27.47
N THR A 133 2.67 0.41 27.21
CA THR A 133 3.95 1.09 27.33
C THR A 133 4.19 1.91 26.07
N PHE A 134 3.94 3.22 26.16
CA PHE A 134 4.18 4.17 25.08
C PHE A 134 5.69 4.46 24.97
N THR A 135 6.32 4.04 23.87
CA THR A 135 7.66 4.55 23.51
C THR A 135 7.47 5.77 22.62
N LYS A 136 7.79 6.96 23.16
CA LYS A 136 7.91 8.20 22.37
C LYS A 136 9.23 8.14 21.59
N TYR A 137 9.15 8.29 20.27
CA TYR A 137 10.29 8.67 19.46
C TYR A 137 10.15 10.17 19.18
N PHE A 138 11.14 10.96 19.62
CA PHE A 138 11.28 12.39 19.36
C PHE A 138 11.86 12.61 17.97
#